data_AF-A0A5C4K7H7-F1
#
_entry.id   AF-A0A5C4K7H7-F1
#
_cell.length_a   1.000
_cell.length_b   1.000
_cell.length_c   1.000
_cell.angle_alpha   90.00
_cell.angle_beta   90.00
_cell.angle_gamma   90.00
#
_symmetry.space_group_name_H-M   'P 1'
#
loop_
_entity.id
_entity.type
_entity.pdbx_description
1 polymer ?
#
loop_
_entity_poly.entity_id
_entity_poly.type
_entity_poly.pdbx_seq_one_letter_code
_entity_poly.pdbx_strand_id
1 'polypeptide(L)'
;MGRFHQRDEACLKCGTNCEAEGRPDFWAAQDDPSHDDSKVRETFWYHSSTHPNWPDRAFDPTATITDVTKRRLRGTRSDGRGLERWAARQKAKALHLGTYEAAIENMFRRMTDQNGTDEQFYLYRVRLRSHASIEPGVHPERANIMGDVQLAELGAAGSDILRYVNTHEDPSSVSLAVRLEAILAVQVLPIPLPVSAGDAWVSAAATRLLDAASRPAPEPKTKLERMQRHRPSALSIEASKLEEEVADRLPFGLRDRFHRLFDEKNLTAEPAAFPSKLIGLAALVNDPLVVLELLETVPWREV
;
A
#
# COMPACT_ATOMS: atom_id res chain seq x y z
N MET A 1 17.64 -6.05 -4.91
CA MET A 1 18.00 -4.74 -5.49
C MET A 1 17.73 -4.80 -6.98
N GLY A 2 16.78 -4.02 -7.50
CA GLY A 2 16.66 -3.76 -8.96
C GLY A 2 15.31 -3.99 -9.66
N ARG A 3 14.18 -4.28 -8.99
CA ARG A 3 12.92 -4.54 -9.73
C ARG A 3 12.24 -3.31 -10.34
N PHE A 4 12.54 -2.12 -9.83
CA PHE A 4 11.95 -0.87 -10.32
C PHE A 4 12.42 -0.44 -11.73
N HIS A 5 13.32 -1.18 -12.36
CA HIS A 5 13.92 -0.85 -13.67
C HIS A 5 13.61 -1.86 -14.80
N GLN A 6 12.54 -2.65 -14.71
CA GLN A 6 12.27 -3.69 -15.72
C GLN A 6 11.61 -3.19 -17.01
N ARG A 7 11.86 -1.92 -17.41
CA ARG A 7 11.27 -1.39 -18.64
C ARG A 7 11.75 -2.13 -19.89
N ASP A 8 13.03 -2.51 -19.89
CA ASP A 8 13.72 -3.03 -21.07
C ASP A 8 14.10 -4.52 -20.98
N GLU A 9 13.79 -5.19 -19.87
CA GLU A 9 14.09 -6.61 -19.72
C GLU A 9 12.99 -7.46 -20.39
N ALA A 10 13.28 -7.90 -21.61
CA ALA A 10 12.47 -8.89 -22.31
C ALA A 10 12.70 -10.29 -21.74
N CYS A 11 11.63 -11.08 -21.59
CA CYS A 11 11.75 -12.48 -21.22
C CYS A 11 12.69 -13.22 -22.20
N LEU A 12 13.77 -13.83 -21.71
CA LEU A 12 14.77 -14.55 -22.53
C LEU A 12 14.18 -15.71 -23.35
N LYS A 13 12.96 -16.15 -23.03
CA LYS A 13 12.27 -17.26 -23.69
C LYS A 13 11.29 -16.83 -24.78
N CYS A 14 10.60 -15.70 -24.62
CA CYS A 14 9.55 -15.26 -25.56
C CYS A 14 9.69 -13.80 -26.03
N GLY A 15 10.67 -13.05 -25.54
CA GLY A 15 10.98 -11.69 -25.96
C GLY A 15 9.97 -10.63 -25.51
N THR A 16 8.97 -10.99 -24.70
CA THR A 16 7.94 -10.07 -24.19
C THR A 16 8.51 -9.23 -23.06
N ASN A 17 8.39 -7.90 -23.16
CA ASN A 17 8.79 -6.93 -22.13
C ASN A 17 7.56 -6.41 -21.37
N CYS A 18 7.79 -5.50 -20.42
CA CYS A 18 6.70 -4.87 -19.66
C CYS A 18 5.89 -3.83 -20.46
N GLU A 19 5.92 -3.84 -21.80
CA GLU A 19 5.09 -2.96 -22.64
C GLU A 19 4.07 -3.73 -23.50
N ALA A 20 4.17 -5.05 -23.59
CA ALA A 20 3.22 -5.86 -24.36
C ALA A 20 1.86 -6.01 -23.66
N GLU A 21 0.76 -5.99 -24.42
CA GLU A 21 -0.61 -6.26 -23.92
C GLU A 21 -0.83 -7.73 -23.49
N GLY A 22 -0.03 -8.66 -24.03
CA GLY A 22 -0.10 -10.10 -23.73
C GLY A 22 0.98 -10.58 -22.76
N ARG A 23 1.22 -9.84 -21.67
CA ARG A 23 2.20 -10.27 -20.65
C ARG A 23 1.73 -11.60 -20.05
N PRO A 24 2.62 -12.58 -19.85
CA PRO A 24 2.25 -13.74 -19.05
C PRO A 24 1.95 -13.28 -17.61
N ASP A 25 0.71 -13.46 -17.14
CA ASP A 25 0.25 -13.25 -15.75
C ASP A 25 0.98 -14.12 -14.69
N PHE A 26 2.03 -14.81 -15.10
CA PHE A 26 2.79 -15.78 -14.31
C PHE A 26 4.26 -15.67 -14.69
N TRP A 27 4.91 -14.57 -14.33
CA TRP A 27 6.36 -14.44 -14.49
C TRP A 27 7.02 -13.84 -13.26
N ALA A 28 7.25 -14.68 -12.26
CA ALA A 28 8.12 -14.31 -11.16
C ALA A 28 9.54 -14.83 -11.46
N ALA A 29 10.55 -14.05 -11.10
CA ALA A 29 11.95 -14.39 -11.37
C ALA A 29 12.29 -15.74 -10.70
N GLN A 30 12.84 -16.69 -11.46
CA GLN A 30 13.07 -18.07 -10.98
C GLN A 30 14.05 -18.17 -9.80
N ASP A 31 14.85 -17.13 -9.58
CA ASP A 31 15.81 -17.00 -8.49
C ASP A 31 15.29 -16.21 -7.29
N ASP A 32 14.02 -15.78 -7.31
CA ASP A 32 13.39 -15.09 -6.19
C ASP A 32 13.20 -16.05 -4.99
N PRO A 33 13.77 -15.76 -3.81
CA PRO A 33 13.60 -16.55 -2.60
C PRO A 33 12.15 -16.83 -2.22
N SER A 34 11.20 -16.00 -2.65
CA SER A 34 9.76 -16.21 -2.42
C SER A 34 9.19 -17.48 -3.08
N HIS A 35 9.90 -18.05 -4.07
CA HIS A 35 9.56 -19.32 -4.72
C HIS A 35 10.03 -20.55 -3.96
N ASP A 36 11.03 -20.40 -3.09
CA ASP A 36 11.63 -21.50 -2.35
C ASP A 36 10.88 -21.74 -1.05
N ASP A 37 10.14 -22.85 -0.97
CA ASP A 37 9.37 -23.29 0.20
C ASP A 37 10.18 -23.25 1.50
N SER A 38 11.49 -23.49 1.42
CA SER A 38 12.37 -23.48 2.59
C SER A 38 12.66 -22.08 3.11
N LYS A 39 12.65 -21.07 2.22
CA LYS A 39 13.04 -19.68 2.54
C LYS A 39 11.88 -18.78 2.94
N VAL A 40 10.64 -19.17 2.67
CA VAL A 40 9.43 -18.38 2.98
C VAL A 40 9.39 -17.96 4.45
N ARG A 41 9.76 -18.86 5.37
CA ARG A 41 9.74 -18.61 6.83
C ARG A 41 10.92 -17.77 7.31
N GLU A 42 12.02 -17.81 6.57
CA GLU A 42 13.27 -17.10 6.87
C GLU A 42 13.28 -15.68 6.30
N THR A 43 12.41 -15.42 5.32
CA THR A 43 12.24 -14.12 4.69
C THR A 43 11.27 -13.23 5.47
N PHE A 44 11.56 -11.94 5.52
CA PHE A 44 10.62 -10.95 6.03
C PHE A 44 9.56 -10.61 4.98
N TRP A 45 8.32 -10.55 5.43
CA TRP A 45 7.17 -10.15 4.62
C TRP A 45 6.64 -8.81 5.06
N TYR A 46 5.85 -8.15 4.22
CA TYR A 46 5.42 -6.79 4.47
C TYR A 46 3.93 -6.60 4.26
N HIS A 47 3.37 -5.65 5.00
CA HIS A 47 1.97 -5.25 4.87
C HIS A 47 1.83 -3.75 5.14
N SER A 48 1.04 -3.04 4.33
CA SER A 48 0.66 -1.65 4.60
C SER A 48 -0.77 -1.59 5.14
N SER A 49 -0.97 -0.94 6.29
CA SER A 49 -2.29 -0.78 6.90
C SER A 49 -2.51 0.63 7.39
N THR A 50 -3.77 1.03 7.53
CA THR A 50 -4.14 2.28 8.24
C THR A 50 -4.52 2.00 9.70
N HIS A 51 -4.45 0.73 10.12
CA HIS A 51 -4.61 0.33 11.51
C HIS A 51 -3.24 0.33 12.23
N PRO A 52 -3.08 1.06 13.35
CA PRO A 52 -1.80 1.15 14.09
C PRO A 52 -1.43 -0.11 14.89
N ASN A 53 -2.41 -0.99 15.14
CA ASN A 53 -2.23 -2.19 15.96
C ASN A 53 -2.29 -3.48 15.13
N TRP A 54 -2.12 -3.40 13.80
CA TRP A 54 -2.22 -4.57 12.94
C TRP A 54 -1.01 -5.52 13.13
N PRO A 55 -1.20 -6.85 13.09
CA PRO A 55 -2.49 -7.52 13.15
C PRO A 55 -3.04 -7.45 14.58
N ASP A 56 -4.36 -7.34 14.70
CA ASP A 56 -5.07 -7.18 15.96
C ASP A 56 -5.97 -8.39 16.25
N ARG A 57 -5.61 -9.20 17.25
CA ARG A 57 -6.44 -10.34 17.73
C ARG A 57 -7.77 -9.89 18.32
N ALA A 58 -7.80 -8.69 18.90
CA ALA A 58 -8.98 -8.11 19.51
C ALA A 58 -9.86 -7.37 18.49
N PHE A 59 -9.50 -7.38 17.20
CA PHE A 59 -10.24 -6.71 16.14
C PHE A 59 -11.75 -7.03 16.21
N ASP A 60 -12.55 -5.98 16.35
CA ASP A 60 -14.01 -6.04 16.26
C ASP A 60 -14.46 -5.49 14.91
N PRO A 61 -14.80 -6.36 13.94
CA PRO A 61 -15.30 -5.91 12.64
C PRO A 61 -16.64 -5.18 12.73
N THR A 62 -17.35 -5.29 13.86
CA THR A 62 -18.64 -4.63 14.05
C THR A 62 -18.51 -3.19 14.54
N ALA A 63 -17.33 -2.76 14.98
CA ALA A 63 -17.11 -1.43 15.55
C ALA A 63 -17.29 -0.31 14.52
N THR A 64 -16.93 -0.55 13.25
CA THR A 64 -16.90 0.47 12.18
C THR A 64 -18.16 0.52 11.33
N ILE A 65 -19.07 -0.45 11.47
CA ILE A 65 -20.31 -0.49 10.68
C ILE A 65 -21.47 0.22 11.40
N THR A 66 -22.29 0.93 10.63
CA THR A 66 -23.43 1.69 11.16
C THR A 66 -24.52 0.79 11.76
N ASP A 67 -25.33 1.33 12.67
CA ASP A 67 -26.48 0.60 13.24
C ASP A 67 -27.48 0.16 12.17
N VAL A 68 -27.61 0.93 11.08
CA VAL A 68 -28.43 0.56 9.92
C VAL A 68 -27.87 -0.72 9.28
N THR A 69 -26.57 -0.78 9.04
CA THR A 69 -25.89 -1.96 8.50
C THR A 69 -25.97 -3.15 9.46
N LYS A 70 -25.78 -2.94 10.77
CA LYS A 70 -25.94 -3.98 11.81
C LYS A 70 -27.36 -4.58 11.77
N ARG A 71 -28.40 -3.74 11.68
CA ARG A 71 -29.80 -4.21 11.57
C ARG A 71 -30.03 -5.03 10.29
N ARG A 72 -29.52 -4.58 9.14
CA ARG A 72 -29.61 -5.33 7.87
C ARG A 72 -28.90 -6.69 7.95
N LEU A 73 -27.73 -6.74 8.59
CA LEU A 73 -26.98 -7.99 8.80
C LEU A 73 -27.67 -8.94 9.77
N ARG A 74 -28.38 -8.44 10.79
CA ARG A 74 -29.20 -9.28 11.66
C ARG A 74 -30.41 -9.87 10.91
N GLY A 75 -31.02 -9.09 10.02
CA GLY A 75 -32.21 -9.49 9.25
C GLY A 75 -31.92 -10.35 8.01
N THR A 76 -30.66 -10.62 7.66
CA THR A 76 -30.31 -11.35 6.42
C THR A 76 -30.69 -12.83 6.48
N ARG A 77 -30.93 -13.37 7.67
CA ARG A 77 -31.45 -14.74 7.89
C ARG A 77 -32.44 -14.75 9.04
N SER A 78 -33.35 -15.72 9.02
CA SER A 78 -34.43 -15.88 10.00
C SER A 78 -33.97 -16.18 11.44
N ASP A 79 -32.72 -16.64 11.62
CA ASP A 79 -32.18 -16.99 12.94
C ASP A 79 -31.53 -15.81 13.69
N GLY A 80 -31.54 -14.59 13.13
CA GLY A 80 -31.05 -13.37 13.79
C GLY A 80 -29.52 -13.25 13.96
N ARG A 81 -28.77 -14.33 13.68
CA ARG A 81 -27.31 -14.44 13.88
C ARG A 81 -26.47 -14.01 12.67
N GLY A 82 -27.06 -13.27 11.73
CA GLY A 82 -26.35 -12.86 10.52
C GLY A 82 -25.15 -11.93 10.81
N LEU A 83 -25.29 -11.03 11.80
CA LEU A 83 -24.20 -10.15 12.22
C LEU A 83 -23.04 -10.93 12.86
N GLU A 84 -23.32 -11.89 13.75
CA GLU A 84 -22.31 -12.73 14.41
C GLU A 84 -21.53 -13.57 13.39
N ARG A 85 -22.22 -14.19 12.44
CA ARG A 85 -21.55 -14.93 11.36
C ARG A 85 -20.74 -14.04 10.44
N TRP A 86 -21.25 -12.85 10.12
CA TRP A 86 -20.49 -11.88 9.35
C TRP A 86 -19.21 -11.48 10.09
N ALA A 87 -19.32 -11.17 11.38
CA ALA A 87 -18.16 -10.85 12.22
C ALA A 87 -17.16 -12.00 12.29
N ALA A 88 -17.64 -13.23 12.50
CA ALA A 88 -16.81 -14.43 12.49
C ALA A 88 -16.09 -14.62 11.15
N ARG A 89 -16.78 -14.38 10.02
CA ARG A 89 -16.15 -14.44 8.68
C ARG A 89 -15.09 -13.36 8.51
N GLN A 90 -15.33 -12.13 8.97
CA GLN A 90 -14.32 -11.07 8.88
C GLN A 90 -13.06 -11.41 9.67
N LYS A 91 -13.21 -12.03 10.86
CA LYS A 91 -12.08 -12.50 11.68
C LYS A 91 -11.36 -13.71 11.10
N ALA A 92 -12.02 -14.51 10.27
CA ALA A 92 -11.48 -15.72 9.65
C ALA A 92 -10.82 -15.47 8.27
N LYS A 93 -10.83 -14.22 7.79
CA LYS A 93 -10.16 -13.84 6.54
C LYS A 93 -8.65 -14.06 6.66
N ALA A 94 -8.06 -14.53 5.57
CA ALA A 94 -6.61 -14.57 5.46
C ALA A 94 -6.06 -13.14 5.44
N LEU A 95 -4.91 -12.94 6.07
CA LEU A 95 -4.15 -11.71 5.99
C LEU A 95 -3.25 -11.76 4.76
N HIS A 96 -3.26 -10.69 3.98
CA HIS A 96 -2.40 -10.52 2.83
C HIS A 96 -1.04 -9.97 3.26
N LEU A 97 0.04 -10.65 2.88
CA LEU A 97 1.41 -10.16 2.99
C LEU A 97 2.04 -10.15 1.60
N GLY A 98 2.86 -9.14 1.30
CA GLY A 98 3.62 -9.05 0.07
C GLY A 98 5.12 -8.94 0.33
N THR A 99 5.88 -8.79 -0.74
CA THR A 99 7.22 -8.21 -0.68
C THR A 99 7.15 -6.78 -0.15
N TYR A 100 8.31 -6.20 0.17
CA TYR A 100 8.38 -4.79 0.56
C TYR A 100 7.76 -3.90 -0.52
N GLU A 101 8.15 -4.11 -1.77
CA GLU A 101 7.68 -3.38 -2.93
C GLU A 101 6.17 -3.51 -3.09
N ALA A 102 5.62 -4.74 -3.08
CA ALA A 102 4.18 -4.98 -3.20
C ALA A 102 3.37 -4.28 -2.10
N ALA A 103 3.88 -4.23 -0.86
CA ALA A 103 3.23 -3.52 0.22
C ALA A 103 3.19 -1.99 -0.01
N ILE A 104 4.28 -1.41 -0.54
CA ILE A 104 4.35 0.02 -0.88
C ILE A 104 3.46 0.35 -2.10
N GLU A 105 3.44 -0.49 -3.13
CA GLU A 105 2.57 -0.28 -4.30
C GLU A 105 1.09 -0.36 -3.92
N ASN A 106 0.72 -1.32 -3.07
CA ASN A 106 -0.64 -1.44 -2.56
C ASN A 106 -1.04 -0.21 -1.73
N MET A 107 -0.13 0.32 -0.92
CA MET A 107 -0.36 1.59 -0.21
C MET A 107 -0.65 2.73 -1.19
N PHE A 108 0.19 2.97 -2.20
CA PHE A 108 -0.02 4.05 -3.16
C PHE A 108 -1.34 3.90 -3.92
N ARG A 109 -1.67 2.67 -4.35
CA ARG A 109 -2.96 2.36 -4.96
C ARG A 109 -4.12 2.69 -4.04
N ARG A 110 -4.10 2.27 -2.77
CA ARG A 110 -5.17 2.56 -1.79
C ARG A 110 -5.31 4.05 -1.52
N MET A 111 -4.21 4.78 -1.42
CA MET A 111 -4.28 6.21 -1.21
C MET A 111 -4.94 6.92 -2.40
N THR A 112 -4.73 6.45 -3.63
CA THR A 112 -5.29 7.06 -4.85
C THR A 112 -6.72 6.61 -5.14
N ASP A 113 -7.00 5.29 -5.05
CA ASP A 113 -8.24 4.69 -5.53
C ASP A 113 -9.32 4.52 -4.44
N GLN A 114 -8.93 4.59 -3.16
CA GLN A 114 -9.82 4.29 -2.03
C GLN A 114 -9.97 5.45 -1.05
N ASN A 115 -9.74 6.69 -1.50
CA ASN A 115 -9.82 7.92 -0.69
C ASN A 115 -8.92 7.93 0.55
N GLY A 116 -7.86 7.11 0.57
CA GLY A 116 -6.91 7.04 1.68
C GLY A 116 -5.86 8.16 1.67
N THR A 117 -6.01 9.22 0.87
CA THR A 117 -4.99 10.26 0.71
C THR A 117 -4.59 10.95 2.03
N ASP A 118 -5.49 10.99 3.00
CA ASP A 118 -5.29 11.64 4.32
C ASP A 118 -5.12 10.66 5.48
N GLU A 119 -5.21 9.36 5.22
CA GLU A 119 -5.08 8.37 6.29
C GLU A 119 -3.61 8.23 6.71
N GLN A 120 -3.39 8.04 8.01
CA GLN A 120 -2.10 7.61 8.52
C GLN A 120 -1.89 6.14 8.15
N PHE A 121 -0.88 5.86 7.33
CA PHE A 121 -0.48 4.49 7.02
C PHE A 121 0.65 4.02 7.94
N TYR A 122 0.78 2.72 8.02
CA TYR A 122 1.83 2.02 8.76
C TYR A 122 2.37 0.90 7.87
N LEU A 123 3.69 0.82 7.78
CA LEU A 123 4.39 -0.31 7.19
C LEU A 123 4.70 -1.32 8.29
N TYR A 124 4.30 -2.56 8.06
CA TYR A 124 4.60 -3.68 8.93
C TYR A 124 5.64 -4.58 8.30
N ARG A 125 6.72 -4.85 9.03
CA ARG A 125 7.64 -5.96 8.74
C ARG A 125 7.21 -7.16 9.56
N VAL A 126 6.99 -8.29 8.91
CA VAL A 126 6.33 -9.47 9.47
C VAL A 126 7.30 -10.63 9.48
N ARG A 127 7.38 -11.29 10.64
CA ARG A 127 8.09 -12.56 10.83
C ARG A 127 7.07 -13.68 11.00
N LEU A 128 7.22 -14.72 10.20
CA LEU A 128 6.36 -15.92 10.28
C LEU A 128 6.87 -16.88 11.35
N ARG A 129 5.98 -17.74 11.86
CA ARG A 129 6.35 -18.82 12.78
C ARG A 129 7.14 -19.90 12.03
N SER A 130 8.17 -20.42 12.67
CA SER A 130 9.02 -21.50 12.12
C SER A 130 8.25 -22.79 11.81
N HIS A 131 7.15 -23.04 12.52
CA HIS A 131 6.31 -24.24 12.39
C HIS A 131 5.03 -24.02 11.58
N ALA A 132 4.82 -22.83 11.00
CA ALA A 132 3.66 -22.57 10.16
C ALA A 132 3.69 -23.48 8.93
N SER A 133 2.57 -24.17 8.66
CA SER A 133 2.44 -25.04 7.49
C SER A 133 2.29 -24.20 6.22
N ILE A 134 3.04 -24.56 5.17
CA ILE A 134 3.03 -23.85 3.88
C ILE A 134 2.44 -24.80 2.85
N GLU A 135 1.46 -24.31 2.08
CA GLU A 135 0.98 -25.04 0.90
C GLU A 135 2.11 -25.14 -0.14
N PRO A 136 2.43 -26.35 -0.63
CA PRO A 136 3.50 -26.54 -1.60
C PRO A 136 3.28 -25.78 -2.92
N GLY A 137 4.33 -25.12 -3.40
CA GLY A 137 4.32 -24.37 -4.66
C GLY A 137 3.72 -22.95 -4.58
N VAL A 138 3.62 -22.33 -5.75
CA VAL A 138 3.06 -20.99 -5.95
C VAL A 138 1.83 -21.10 -6.84
N HIS A 139 0.72 -20.51 -6.38
CA HIS A 139 -0.59 -20.62 -7.03
C HIS A 139 -0.93 -19.35 -7.83
N PRO A 140 -1.86 -19.42 -8.80
CA PRO A 140 -2.41 -18.20 -9.40
C PRO A 140 -3.22 -17.41 -8.37
N GLU A 141 -3.21 -16.07 -8.46
CA GLU A 141 -4.16 -15.24 -7.72
C GLU A 141 -5.59 -15.63 -8.10
N ARG A 142 -6.42 -15.93 -7.10
CA ARG A 142 -7.85 -16.14 -7.29
C ARG A 142 -8.54 -14.80 -7.17
N ALA A 143 -9.58 -14.56 -7.97
CA ALA A 143 -10.28 -13.28 -8.10
C ALA A 143 -10.77 -12.61 -6.79
N ASN A 144 -10.79 -13.34 -5.67
CA ASN A 144 -11.33 -12.87 -4.39
C ASN A 144 -10.24 -12.51 -3.36
N ILE A 145 -8.95 -12.75 -3.63
CA ILE A 145 -7.85 -12.65 -2.62
C ILE A 145 -7.60 -11.19 -2.14
N MET A 146 -8.28 -10.21 -2.74
CA MET A 146 -8.43 -8.81 -2.31
C MET A 146 -9.11 -8.66 -0.93
N GLY A 147 -8.53 -9.20 0.13
CA GLY A 147 -9.02 -9.06 1.50
C GLY A 147 -10.36 -9.75 1.80
N ASP A 148 -10.87 -10.59 0.89
CA ASP A 148 -12.18 -11.24 1.03
C ASP A 148 -12.13 -12.78 1.08
N VAL A 149 -10.94 -13.37 1.03
CA VAL A 149 -10.83 -14.83 1.02
C VAL A 149 -10.55 -15.42 2.40
N GLN A 150 -11.32 -16.44 2.73
CA GLN A 150 -11.04 -17.31 3.88
C GLN A 150 -9.90 -18.27 3.49
N LEU A 151 -8.89 -18.46 4.33
CA LEU A 151 -7.79 -19.37 3.99
C LEU A 151 -8.26 -20.82 3.76
N ALA A 152 -9.37 -21.22 4.38
CA ALA A 152 -10.02 -22.52 4.12
C ALA A 152 -10.50 -22.69 2.67
N GLU A 153 -10.70 -21.60 1.94
CA GLU A 153 -11.07 -21.59 0.52
C GLU A 153 -9.81 -21.58 -0.38
N LEU A 154 -8.60 -21.40 0.17
CA LEU A 154 -7.35 -21.16 -0.56
C LEU A 154 -6.42 -22.37 -0.74
N GLY A 155 -6.50 -23.37 0.14
CA GLY A 155 -5.61 -24.56 0.07
C GLY A 155 -6.25 -25.81 0.69
N ALA A 156 -5.54 -26.94 0.60
CA ALA A 156 -5.96 -28.18 1.26
C ALA A 156 -6.13 -27.93 2.76
N ALA A 157 -7.18 -28.49 3.36
CA ALA A 157 -7.52 -28.28 4.76
C ALA A 157 -6.29 -28.53 5.68
N GLY A 158 -5.69 -27.46 6.22
CA GLY A 158 -4.58 -27.56 7.18
C GLY A 158 -3.37 -26.65 6.95
N SER A 159 -3.27 -25.96 5.81
CA SER A 159 -2.18 -25.02 5.56
C SER A 159 -2.42 -23.65 6.23
N ASP A 160 -1.37 -23.09 6.85
CA ASP A 160 -1.36 -21.78 7.51
C ASP A 160 -1.02 -20.64 6.54
N ILE A 161 -0.30 -20.97 5.46
CA ILE A 161 0.24 -20.03 4.47
C ILE A 161 -0.02 -20.58 3.06
N LEU A 162 -0.56 -19.72 2.19
CA LEU A 162 -0.64 -19.95 0.75
C LEU A 162 0.19 -18.89 0.02
N ARG A 163 1.08 -19.32 -0.88
CA ARG A 163 1.76 -18.42 -1.84
C ARG A 163 0.99 -18.30 -3.13
N TYR A 164 0.89 -17.10 -3.66
CA TYR A 164 0.28 -16.89 -4.95
C TYR A 164 0.96 -15.77 -5.73
N VAL A 165 0.89 -15.82 -7.06
CA VAL A 165 1.34 -14.75 -7.94
C VAL A 165 0.31 -13.64 -7.89
N ASN A 166 0.71 -12.50 -7.35
CA ASN A 166 -0.05 -11.26 -7.35
C ASN A 166 -0.13 -10.74 -8.79
N THR A 167 -1.33 -10.69 -9.35
CA THR A 167 -1.57 -10.15 -10.69
C THR A 167 -2.23 -8.79 -10.64
N HIS A 168 -2.76 -8.39 -9.47
CA HIS A 168 -3.54 -7.17 -9.33
C HIS A 168 -2.79 -5.98 -8.70
N GLU A 169 -2.01 -6.20 -7.65
CA GLU A 169 -1.35 -5.11 -6.90
C GLU A 169 0.08 -4.86 -7.36
N ASP A 170 0.85 -5.92 -7.58
CA ASP A 170 2.23 -5.91 -8.12
C ASP A 170 2.37 -7.10 -9.08
N PRO A 171 2.06 -6.89 -10.39
CA PRO A 171 1.97 -7.96 -11.37
C PRO A 171 3.24 -8.79 -11.45
N SER A 172 3.08 -10.08 -11.16
CA SER A 172 4.15 -11.10 -11.19
C SER A 172 5.05 -11.16 -9.94
N SER A 173 4.68 -10.49 -8.85
CA SER A 173 5.27 -10.72 -7.53
C SER A 173 4.60 -11.90 -6.81
N VAL A 174 5.31 -12.53 -5.87
CA VAL A 174 4.71 -13.53 -4.97
C VAL A 174 4.22 -12.85 -3.71
N SER A 175 2.97 -13.10 -3.37
CA SER A 175 2.33 -12.68 -2.11
C SER A 175 1.87 -13.89 -1.31
N LEU A 176 1.62 -13.67 -0.02
CA LEU A 176 1.08 -14.66 0.90
C LEU A 176 -0.34 -14.31 1.31
N ALA A 177 -1.18 -15.34 1.37
CA ALA A 177 -2.36 -15.34 2.21
C ALA A 177 -2.04 -16.17 3.46
N VAL A 178 -2.12 -15.56 4.64
CA VAL A 178 -1.73 -16.21 5.90
C VAL A 178 -2.85 -16.20 6.93
N ARG A 179 -2.89 -17.23 7.77
CA ARG A 179 -3.62 -17.19 9.04
C ARG A 179 -2.94 -16.24 10.01
N LEU A 180 -3.72 -15.62 10.90
CA LEU A 180 -3.18 -14.80 11.98
C LEU A 180 -2.20 -15.61 12.85
N GLU A 181 -2.51 -16.89 13.06
CA GLU A 181 -1.70 -17.84 13.82
C GLU A 181 -0.32 -18.09 13.18
N ALA A 182 -0.18 -17.91 11.87
CA ALA A 182 1.09 -18.07 11.16
C ALA A 182 2.09 -16.94 11.47
N ILE A 183 1.60 -15.80 11.98
CA ILE A 183 2.43 -14.63 12.29
C ILE A 183 3.01 -14.81 13.70
N LEU A 184 4.34 -14.68 13.79
CA LEU A 184 5.07 -14.72 15.06
C LEU A 184 5.11 -13.32 15.68
N ALA A 185 5.60 -12.35 14.92
CA ALA A 185 5.83 -11.00 15.39
C ALA A 185 5.84 -10.00 14.24
N VAL A 186 5.61 -8.73 14.57
CA VAL A 186 5.69 -7.61 13.64
C VAL A 186 6.54 -6.47 14.20
N GLN A 187 7.20 -5.72 13.33
CA GLN A 187 7.63 -4.36 13.61
C GLN A 187 6.75 -3.40 12.82
N VAL A 188 6.58 -2.20 13.34
CA VAL A 188 5.71 -1.18 12.74
C VAL A 188 6.46 0.14 12.58
N LEU A 189 6.35 0.72 11.39
CA LEU A 189 6.89 2.03 11.08
C LEU A 189 5.73 2.90 10.56
N PRO A 190 5.44 4.07 11.16
CA PRO A 190 4.51 5.02 10.56
C PRO A 190 5.07 5.55 9.24
N ILE A 191 4.21 5.64 8.23
CA ILE A 191 4.57 6.17 6.90
C ILE A 191 3.57 7.27 6.52
N PRO A 192 4.00 8.41 5.91
CA PRO A 192 5.33 8.71 5.34
C PRO A 192 6.47 8.74 6.37
N LEU A 193 7.71 8.52 5.92
CA LEU A 193 8.87 8.67 6.79
C LEU A 193 8.98 10.12 7.30
N PRO A 194 9.40 10.34 8.55
CA PRO A 194 9.60 11.68 9.07
C PRO A 194 10.78 12.35 8.35
N VAL A 195 10.52 13.50 7.72
CA VAL A 195 11.53 14.34 7.08
C VAL A 195 11.66 15.66 7.86
N SER A 196 12.88 16.03 8.21
CA SER A 196 13.16 17.29 8.92
C SER A 196 12.63 18.49 8.14
N ALA A 197 11.97 19.43 8.82
CA ALA A 197 11.57 20.70 8.22
C ALA A 197 12.78 21.51 7.71
N GLY A 198 13.98 21.27 8.26
CA GLY A 198 15.23 21.88 7.82
C GLY A 198 15.87 21.21 6.60
N ASP A 199 15.26 20.16 6.03
CA ASP A 199 15.69 19.63 4.74
C ASP A 199 15.62 20.74 3.68
N ALA A 200 16.67 20.84 2.86
CA ALA A 200 16.83 21.96 1.94
C ALA A 200 15.72 22.00 0.87
N TRP A 201 15.28 20.84 0.39
CA TRP A 201 14.19 20.77 -0.59
C TRP A 201 12.86 21.08 0.08
N VAL A 202 12.59 20.53 1.27
CA VAL A 202 11.36 20.80 2.05
C VAL A 202 11.22 22.29 2.36
N SER A 203 12.28 22.92 2.85
CA SER A 203 12.30 24.36 3.16
C SER A 203 12.07 25.23 1.92
N ALA A 204 12.67 24.87 0.77
CA ALA A 204 12.48 25.59 -0.48
C ALA A 204 11.05 25.42 -1.02
N ALA A 205 10.52 24.20 -0.99
CA ALA A 205 9.15 23.88 -1.40
C ALA A 205 8.09 24.57 -0.53
N ALA A 206 8.29 24.59 0.80
CA ALA A 206 7.44 25.32 1.73
C ALA A 206 7.41 26.83 1.39
N THR A 207 8.57 27.41 1.08
CA THR A 207 8.68 28.81 0.63
C THR A 207 7.90 29.05 -0.67
N ARG A 208 8.01 28.14 -1.65
CA ARG A 208 7.26 28.22 -2.91
C ARG A 208 5.75 28.18 -2.70
N LEU A 209 5.26 27.32 -1.80
CA LEU A 209 3.84 27.24 -1.46
C LEU A 209 3.33 28.51 -0.79
N LEU A 210 4.07 29.06 0.19
CA LEU A 210 3.70 30.31 0.87
C LEU A 210 3.68 31.49 -0.11
N ASP A 211 4.67 31.58 -1.00
CA ASP A 211 4.70 32.61 -2.03
C ASP A 211 3.53 32.43 -3.03
N ALA A 212 3.25 31.20 -3.47
CA ALA A 212 2.10 30.91 -4.33
C ALA A 212 0.75 31.25 -3.68
N ALA A 213 0.60 31.04 -2.36
CA ALA A 213 -0.60 31.41 -1.61
C ALA A 213 -0.84 32.93 -1.56
N SER A 214 0.22 33.75 -1.71
CA SER A 214 0.10 35.21 -1.74
C SER A 214 -0.26 35.77 -3.13
N ARG A 215 -0.18 34.95 -4.18
CA ARG A 215 -0.42 35.37 -5.57
C ARG A 215 -1.91 35.30 -5.91
N PRO A 216 -2.40 36.19 -6.79
CA PRO A 216 -3.76 36.09 -7.32
C PRO A 216 -3.92 34.80 -8.15
N ALA A 217 -5.16 34.31 -8.24
CA ALA A 217 -5.47 33.18 -9.11
C ALA A 217 -5.10 33.50 -10.59
N PRO A 218 -4.56 32.54 -11.35
CA PRO A 218 -4.19 32.78 -12.74
C PRO A 218 -5.38 33.23 -13.59
N GLU A 219 -5.13 34.16 -14.51
CA GLU A 219 -6.15 34.59 -15.47
C GLU A 219 -6.39 33.51 -16.53
N PRO A 220 -7.66 33.22 -16.88
CA PRO A 220 -7.99 32.22 -17.88
C PRO A 220 -7.64 32.70 -19.29
N LYS A 221 -6.84 31.91 -19.99
CA LYS A 221 -6.36 32.17 -21.35
C LYS A 221 -7.36 31.72 -22.41
N THR A 222 -8.18 30.70 -22.12
CA THR A 222 -9.14 30.14 -23.09
C THR A 222 -10.60 30.34 -22.69
N LYS A 223 -11.51 30.27 -23.67
CA LYS A 223 -12.97 30.30 -23.40
C LYS A 223 -13.43 29.10 -22.57
N LEU A 224 -12.80 27.93 -22.76
CA LEU A 224 -13.09 26.71 -22.00
C LEU A 224 -12.74 26.88 -20.51
N GLU A 225 -11.57 27.44 -20.20
CA GLU A 225 -11.14 27.75 -18.82
C GLU A 225 -12.07 28.76 -18.15
N ARG A 226 -12.57 29.76 -18.90
CA ARG A 226 -13.55 30.73 -18.37
C ARG A 226 -14.87 30.09 -17.95
N MET A 227 -15.25 28.97 -18.57
CA MET A 227 -16.49 28.24 -18.30
C MET A 227 -16.36 27.22 -17.15
N GLN A 228 -15.15 26.94 -16.66
CA GLN A 228 -14.95 26.03 -15.53
C GLN A 228 -15.52 26.62 -14.23
N ARG A 229 -16.31 25.80 -13.50
CA ARG A 229 -16.94 26.20 -12.23
C ARG A 229 -15.94 26.38 -11.09
N HIS A 230 -14.84 25.62 -11.11
CA HIS A 230 -13.77 25.69 -10.12
C HIS A 230 -12.47 25.94 -10.88
N ARG A 231 -11.79 27.05 -10.57
CA ARG A 231 -10.50 27.39 -11.16
C ARG A 231 -9.39 27.00 -10.19
N PRO A 232 -8.28 26.42 -10.67
CA PRO A 232 -7.15 26.15 -9.81
C PRO A 232 -6.55 27.46 -9.29
N SER A 233 -6.17 27.49 -8.02
CA SER A 233 -5.47 28.61 -7.39
C SER A 233 -3.99 28.59 -7.79
N ALA A 234 -3.28 29.71 -7.64
CA ALA A 234 -1.82 29.70 -7.82
C ALA A 234 -1.15 28.69 -6.88
N LEU A 235 -1.71 28.55 -5.67
CA LEU A 235 -1.31 27.58 -4.66
C LEU A 235 -1.54 26.13 -5.10
N SER A 236 -2.73 25.77 -5.59
CA SER A 236 -3.04 24.40 -6.01
C SER A 236 -2.17 23.98 -7.20
N ILE A 237 -1.87 24.91 -8.11
CA ILE A 237 -0.95 24.67 -9.24
C ILE A 237 0.47 24.40 -8.72
N GLU A 238 0.94 25.18 -7.74
CA GLU A 238 2.28 24.99 -7.20
C GLU A 238 2.40 23.68 -6.42
N ALA A 239 1.37 23.30 -5.67
CA ALA A 239 1.29 21.99 -5.01
C ALA A 239 1.37 20.84 -6.03
N SER A 240 0.62 20.92 -7.14
CA SER A 240 0.69 19.92 -8.22
C SER A 240 2.08 19.84 -8.85
N LYS A 241 2.78 20.97 -9.08
CA LYS A 241 4.15 20.93 -9.61
C LYS A 241 5.13 20.27 -8.64
N LEU A 242 5.02 20.56 -7.34
CA LEU A 242 5.87 19.92 -6.34
C LEU A 242 5.64 18.41 -6.29
N GLU A 243 4.39 17.97 -6.44
CA GLU A 243 4.04 16.57 -6.57
C GLU A 243 4.66 15.95 -7.84
N GLU A 244 4.51 16.58 -9.00
CA GLU A 244 5.13 16.16 -10.27
C GLU A 244 6.66 16.05 -10.15
N GLU A 245 7.33 17.05 -9.56
CA GLU A 245 8.78 17.05 -9.35
C GLU A 245 9.28 15.87 -8.51
N VAL A 246 8.48 15.42 -7.55
CA VAL A 246 8.79 14.26 -6.70
C VAL A 246 8.41 12.96 -7.42
N ALA A 247 7.25 12.91 -8.07
CA ALA A 247 6.79 11.78 -8.86
C ALA A 247 7.77 11.44 -9.99
N ASP A 248 8.40 12.44 -10.61
CA ASP A 248 9.39 12.21 -11.67
C ASP A 248 10.64 11.46 -11.23
N ARG A 249 10.89 11.39 -9.92
CA ARG A 249 11.98 10.60 -9.33
C ARG A 249 11.56 9.16 -9.07
N LEU A 250 10.28 8.85 -9.18
CA LEU A 250 9.74 7.51 -9.00
C LEU A 250 9.80 6.69 -10.30
N PRO A 251 9.77 5.36 -10.17
CA PRO A 251 9.57 4.45 -11.29
C PRO A 251 8.30 4.79 -12.05
N PHE A 252 8.31 4.61 -13.37
CA PHE A 252 7.24 5.04 -14.27
C PHE A 252 5.85 4.56 -13.82
N GLY A 253 5.72 3.29 -13.42
CA GLY A 253 4.45 2.71 -12.97
C GLY A 253 3.86 3.32 -11.68
N LEU A 254 4.67 4.04 -10.91
CA LEU A 254 4.24 4.69 -9.66
C LEU A 254 3.96 6.19 -9.82
N ARG A 255 4.42 6.83 -10.90
CA ARG A 255 4.26 8.28 -11.10
C ARG A 255 2.79 8.68 -11.12
N ASP A 256 2.00 8.01 -11.95
CA ASP A 256 0.57 8.27 -12.09
C ASP A 256 -0.24 7.95 -10.83
N ARG A 257 0.33 7.12 -9.93
CA ARG A 257 -0.27 6.76 -8.64
C ARG A 257 0.18 7.68 -7.50
N PHE A 258 1.06 8.65 -7.73
CA PHE A 258 1.64 9.48 -6.69
C PHE A 258 0.81 10.74 -6.36
N HIS A 259 -0.52 10.68 -6.49
CA HIS A 259 -1.38 11.85 -6.24
C HIS A 259 -1.77 12.06 -4.77
N ARG A 260 -1.38 13.18 -4.16
CA ARG A 260 -1.52 13.46 -2.72
C ARG A 260 -2.45 14.65 -2.47
N LEU A 261 -3.33 14.51 -1.47
CA LEU A 261 -4.13 15.64 -1.02
C LEU A 261 -3.24 16.68 -0.34
N PHE A 262 -3.41 17.92 -0.80
CA PHE A 262 -2.82 19.09 -0.19
C PHE A 262 -3.85 19.82 0.67
N ASP A 263 -3.57 19.96 1.98
CA ASP A 263 -4.41 20.72 2.90
C ASP A 263 -4.04 22.21 2.88
N GLU A 264 -4.70 22.97 2.00
CA GLU A 264 -4.49 24.43 1.89
C GLU A 264 -4.75 25.16 3.22
N LYS A 265 -5.63 24.65 4.09
CA LYS A 265 -6.01 25.34 5.33
C LYS A 265 -4.89 25.31 6.37
N ASN A 266 -4.09 24.26 6.37
CA ASN A 266 -3.02 24.09 7.34
C ASN A 266 -1.68 24.69 6.87
N LEU A 267 -1.59 25.20 5.64
CA LEU A 267 -0.34 25.72 5.05
C LEU A 267 0.34 26.77 5.93
N THR A 268 -0.41 27.70 6.52
CA THR A 268 0.18 28.79 7.33
C THR A 268 0.75 28.27 8.65
N ALA A 269 0.11 27.26 9.25
CA ALA A 269 0.55 26.68 10.51
C ALA A 269 1.69 25.68 10.30
N GLU A 270 1.63 24.88 9.24
CA GLU A 270 2.57 23.81 8.94
C GLU A 270 3.02 23.82 7.47
N PRO A 271 3.80 24.83 7.03
CA PRO A 271 4.15 24.99 5.62
C PRO A 271 5.05 23.87 5.07
N ALA A 272 5.74 23.16 5.96
CA ALA A 272 6.59 22.01 5.62
C ALA A 272 5.81 20.68 5.54
N ALA A 273 4.56 20.59 6.02
CA ALA A 273 3.86 19.31 6.15
C ALA A 273 3.68 18.60 4.80
N PHE A 274 3.20 19.32 3.78
CA PHE A 274 3.00 18.73 2.46
C PHE A 274 4.32 18.37 1.76
N PRO A 275 5.33 19.25 1.66
CA PRO A 275 6.63 18.87 1.12
C PRO A 275 7.29 17.69 1.86
N SER A 276 7.24 17.66 3.20
CA SER A 276 7.75 16.53 3.99
C SER A 276 7.00 15.24 3.69
N LYS A 277 5.67 15.29 3.53
CA LYS A 277 4.85 14.13 3.13
C LYS A 277 5.28 13.59 1.76
N LEU A 278 5.51 14.45 0.77
CA LEU A 278 5.96 14.03 -0.57
C LEU A 278 7.30 13.30 -0.51
N ILE A 279 8.33 13.91 0.10
CA ILE A 279 9.66 13.30 0.17
C ILE A 279 9.65 12.03 1.05
N GLY A 280 8.93 12.06 2.17
CA GLY A 280 8.83 10.92 3.07
C GLY A 280 8.16 9.69 2.44
N LEU A 281 7.24 9.90 1.48
CA LEU A 281 6.66 8.82 0.69
C LEU A 281 7.58 8.35 -0.43
N ALA A 282 8.24 9.27 -1.12
CA ALA A 282 9.16 8.93 -2.20
C ALA A 282 10.38 8.15 -1.70
N ALA A 283 10.86 8.45 -0.48
CA ALA A 283 11.96 7.73 0.16
C ALA A 283 11.64 6.24 0.38
N LEU A 284 10.37 5.85 0.52
CA LEU A 284 9.98 4.44 0.62
C LEU A 284 10.36 3.64 -0.64
N VAL A 285 10.41 4.29 -1.80
CA VAL A 285 10.75 3.66 -3.08
C VAL A 285 12.21 3.89 -3.45
N ASN A 286 12.69 5.12 -3.27
CA ASN A 286 14.02 5.52 -3.70
C ASN A 286 15.13 5.07 -2.75
N ASP A 287 14.83 4.96 -1.45
CA ASP A 287 15.79 4.68 -0.39
C ASP A 287 15.35 3.49 0.51
N PRO A 288 15.01 2.32 -0.05
CA PRO A 288 14.43 1.21 0.72
C PRO A 288 15.37 0.70 1.82
N LEU A 289 16.69 0.79 1.64
CA LEU A 289 17.66 0.39 2.67
C LEU A 289 17.52 1.22 3.94
N VAL A 290 17.29 2.53 3.83
CA VAL A 290 17.07 3.41 4.99
C VAL A 290 15.83 2.98 5.76
N VAL A 291 14.77 2.58 5.06
CA VAL A 291 13.54 2.08 5.69
C VAL A 291 13.80 0.77 6.44
N LEU A 292 14.56 -0.14 5.84
CA LEU A 292 14.92 -1.41 6.47
C LEU A 292 15.82 -1.18 7.69
N GLU A 293 16.79 -0.27 7.63
CA GLU A 293 17.62 0.12 8.77
C GLU A 293 16.79 0.74 9.90
N LEU A 294 15.83 1.61 9.59
CA LEU A 294 14.89 2.15 10.57
C LEU A 294 14.09 1.03 11.23
N LEU A 295 13.58 0.06 10.45
CA LEU A 295 12.88 -1.10 10.98
C LEU A 295 13.75 -1.95 11.90
N GLU A 296 15.07 -2.05 11.68
CA GLU A 296 15.96 -2.75 12.62
C GLU A 296 16.02 -2.09 14.01
N THR A 297 15.77 -0.79 14.10
CA THR A 297 15.74 -0.06 15.39
C THR A 297 14.41 -0.20 16.14
N VAL A 298 13.35 -0.66 15.46
CA VAL A 298 12.02 -0.81 16.05
C VAL A 298 11.93 -2.15 16.80
N PRO A 299 11.39 -2.21 18.03
CA PRO A 299 11.22 -3.49 18.72
C PRO A 299 10.17 -4.37 18.03
N TRP A 300 10.40 -5.69 18.08
CA TRP A 300 9.39 -6.66 17.64
C TRP A 300 8.23 -6.71 18.64
N ARG A 301 7.01 -6.69 18.12
CA ARG A 301 5.76 -6.96 18.84
C ARG A 301 5.28 -8.37 18.50
N GLU A 302 5.19 -9.24 19.50
CA GLU A 302 4.60 -10.56 19.31
C GLU A 302 3.10 -10.47 19.01
N VAL A 303 2.63 -11.39 18.16
CA VAL A 303 1.24 -11.47 17.70
C VAL A 303 0.48 -12.57 18.40
#